data_AF-A0A7S3FD08-F1
#
_entry.id   AF-A0A7S3FD08-F1
#
_cell.length_a   1.000
_cell.length_b   1.000
_cell.length_c   1.000
_cell.angle_alpha   90.00
_cell.angle_beta   90.00
_cell.angle_gamma   90.00
#
_symmetry.space_group_name_H-M   'P 1'
#
loop_
_entity.id
_entity.type
_entity.pdbx_description
1 polymer ?
#
loop_
_entity_poly.entity_id
_entity_poly.type
_entity_poly.pdbx_seq_one_letter_code
_entity_poly.pdbx_strand_id
1 'polypeptide(L)'
;RQIGVGKESDVFEATDAEGAVLVLKFHRLGRTSFRAVKSKRDYLKGRTQYSWLYLSRLAALKEYAFLKALCERDYPVPPAVECNRHVVVMGLADGFPLYQVRKMSDDVATKVIKQAFELICRLAAHGLIHCDFNEFNLLINDDGDVTMIDFPQMVSVQHRNARMYFDRDVFSVAKFFERKLGYRVTNAPTFEEQMRLAREAAAQAAAEGGGSADDLSRSLRASGFSHEEQETLEHYVDQYGNDGDEAEDVRSADDEDAEGNLEAAGEDAEGN
;
A
#
# COMPACT_ATOMS: atom_id res chain seq x y z
N ARG A 1 -17.34 -13.00 3.09
CA ARG A 1 -16.70 -12.96 4.43
C ARG A 1 -15.88 -11.67 4.54
N GLN A 2 -15.82 -10.97 5.69
CA GLN A 2 -14.90 -9.84 5.83
C GLN A 2 -13.49 -10.34 6.10
N ILE A 3 -12.50 -9.86 5.34
CA ILE A 3 -11.11 -10.33 5.42
C ILE A 3 -10.12 -9.21 5.74
N GLY A 4 -10.52 -7.94 5.61
CA GLY A 4 -9.68 -6.81 5.97
C GLY A 4 -10.50 -5.57 6.33
N VAL A 5 -10.00 -4.80 7.29
CA VAL A 5 -10.51 -3.47 7.66
C VAL A 5 -9.34 -2.52 7.72
N GLY A 6 -9.27 -1.61 6.74
CA GLY A 6 -8.26 -0.57 6.67
C GLY A 6 -8.75 0.78 7.19
N LYS A 7 -7.80 1.72 7.31
CA LYS A 7 -8.10 3.13 7.62
C LYS A 7 -9.04 3.75 6.59
N GLU A 8 -8.89 3.37 5.32
CA GLU A 8 -9.59 3.98 4.18
C GLU A 8 -10.38 2.96 3.34
N SER A 9 -10.43 1.69 3.72
CA SER A 9 -11.14 0.66 2.97
C SER A 9 -11.70 -0.46 3.86
N ASP A 10 -12.73 -1.16 3.36
CA ASP A 10 -13.13 -2.48 3.88
C ASP A 10 -12.98 -3.51 2.77
N VAL A 11 -12.46 -4.69 3.11
CA VAL A 11 -12.18 -5.75 2.17
C VAL A 11 -12.99 -6.99 2.53
N PHE A 12 -13.77 -7.47 1.55
CA PHE A 12 -14.62 -8.63 1.68
C PHE A 12 -14.30 -9.67 0.62
N GLU A 13 -14.28 -10.93 1.03
CA GLU A 13 -14.29 -12.08 0.14
C GLU A 13 -15.73 -12.37 -0.30
N ALA A 14 -15.91 -12.64 -1.59
CA ALA A 14 -17.17 -13.10 -2.18
C ALA A 14 -16.90 -14.24 -3.18
N THR A 15 -17.97 -14.79 -3.71
CA THR A 15 -17.93 -15.85 -4.72
C THR A 15 -18.87 -15.46 -5.85
N ASP A 16 -18.43 -15.66 -7.10
CA ASP A 16 -19.30 -15.48 -8.27
C ASP A 16 -20.25 -16.67 -8.49
N ALA A 17 -21.01 -16.65 -9.59
CA ALA A 17 -21.97 -17.70 -9.89
C ALA A 17 -21.29 -19.03 -10.27
N GLU A 18 -20.06 -18.97 -10.77
CA GLU A 18 -19.23 -20.07 -11.21
C GLU A 18 -18.42 -20.70 -10.06
N GLY A 19 -18.39 -20.07 -8.89
CA GLY A 19 -17.69 -20.56 -7.70
C GLY A 19 -16.29 -19.99 -7.51
N ALA A 20 -15.85 -19.05 -8.35
CA ALA A 20 -14.55 -18.40 -8.19
C ALA A 20 -14.58 -17.40 -7.03
N VAL A 21 -13.50 -17.38 -6.26
CA VAL A 21 -13.36 -16.48 -5.10
C VAL A 21 -12.85 -15.12 -5.57
N LEU A 22 -13.60 -14.08 -5.20
CA LEU A 22 -13.35 -12.69 -5.53
C LEU A 22 -13.17 -11.85 -4.27
N VAL A 23 -12.56 -10.69 -4.43
CA VAL A 23 -12.37 -9.67 -3.40
C VAL A 23 -13.11 -8.40 -3.79
N LEU A 24 -13.94 -7.90 -2.87
CA LEU A 24 -14.62 -6.61 -2.94
C LEU A 24 -13.94 -5.64 -1.99
N LYS A 25 -13.30 -4.61 -2.54
CA LYS A 25 -12.70 -3.51 -1.78
C LYS A 25 -13.61 -2.28 -1.84
N PHE A 26 -14.17 -1.90 -0.70
CA PHE A 26 -14.98 -0.70 -0.54
C PHE A 26 -14.10 0.45 -0.08
N HIS A 27 -13.95 1.49 -0.89
CA HIS A 27 -13.24 2.71 -0.53
C HIS A 27 -14.09 3.59 0.39
N ARG A 28 -13.49 4.09 1.47
CA ARG A 28 -14.16 4.85 2.52
C ARG A 28 -13.28 5.99 3.02
N LEU A 29 -12.98 6.92 2.11
CA LEU A 29 -12.28 8.16 2.44
C LEU A 29 -13.10 8.98 3.46
N GLY A 30 -12.39 9.66 4.36
CA GLY A 30 -13.00 10.45 5.43
C GLY A 30 -13.34 9.70 6.72
N ARG A 31 -13.22 8.37 6.76
CA ARG A 31 -13.47 7.54 7.97
C ARG A 31 -12.61 7.97 9.16
N THR A 32 -11.32 8.19 8.94
CA THR A 32 -10.38 8.68 9.96
C THR A 32 -10.55 10.18 10.20
N SER A 33 -10.83 10.95 9.15
CA SER A 33 -11.11 12.39 9.25
C SER A 33 -12.27 12.68 10.20
N PHE A 34 -13.33 11.86 10.26
CA PHE A 34 -14.39 12.04 11.28
C PHE A 34 -13.90 11.93 12.74
N ARG A 35 -12.88 11.10 13.01
CA ARG A 35 -12.28 10.99 14.34
C ARG A 35 -11.42 12.22 14.66
N ALA A 36 -10.64 12.71 13.69
CA ALA A 36 -9.81 13.92 13.82
C ALA A 36 -10.61 15.24 13.80
N VAL A 37 -11.76 15.29 13.11
CA VAL A 37 -12.66 16.46 13.05
C VAL A 37 -13.23 16.79 14.42
N LYS A 38 -13.33 15.83 15.35
CA LYS A 38 -13.69 16.13 16.75
C LYS A 38 -12.63 16.96 17.48
N SER A 39 -11.35 16.92 17.09
CA SER A 39 -10.28 17.73 17.69
C SER A 39 -9.96 19.01 16.91
N LYS A 40 -10.17 19.04 15.59
CA LYS A 40 -9.83 20.19 14.71
C LYS A 40 -11.04 21.05 14.29
N ARG A 41 -12.17 20.97 15.02
CA ARG A 41 -13.49 21.53 14.66
C ARG A 41 -13.50 23.05 14.41
N ASP A 42 -12.51 23.80 14.90
CA ASP A 42 -12.42 25.25 14.74
C ASP A 42 -11.64 25.72 13.49
N TYR A 43 -10.84 24.85 12.85
CA TYR A 43 -10.00 25.24 11.69
C TYR A 43 -10.59 24.90 10.31
N LEU A 44 -11.61 24.04 10.25
CA LEU A 44 -12.15 23.46 9.00
C LEU A 44 -13.23 24.30 8.29
N LYS A 45 -13.25 25.63 8.51
CA LYS A 45 -14.12 26.54 7.74
C LYS A 45 -13.67 26.71 6.27
N GLY A 46 -12.55 26.11 5.87
CA GLY A 46 -12.01 26.13 4.51
C GLY A 46 -12.27 24.84 3.73
N ARG A 47 -13.44 24.75 3.09
CA ARG A 47 -13.76 24.06 1.82
C ARG A 47 -12.93 22.80 1.45
N THR A 48 -13.47 21.61 1.68
CA THR A 48 -13.46 20.59 0.62
C THR A 48 -14.71 20.80 -0.22
N GLN A 49 -14.57 21.20 -1.49
CA GLN A 49 -15.74 21.36 -2.38
C GLN A 49 -16.41 20.02 -2.73
N TYR A 50 -15.74 18.90 -2.42
CA TYR A 50 -16.12 17.56 -2.83
C TYR A 50 -16.55 16.67 -1.65
N SER A 51 -17.63 15.92 -1.86
CA SER A 51 -18.15 14.95 -0.88
C SER A 51 -17.21 13.75 -0.70
N TRP A 52 -17.11 13.21 0.51
CA TRP A 52 -16.35 11.97 0.80
C TRP A 52 -16.79 10.79 -0.07
N LEU A 53 -18.07 10.73 -0.46
CA LEU A 53 -18.59 9.72 -1.38
C LEU A 53 -18.00 9.89 -2.79
N TYR A 54 -17.81 11.14 -3.22
CA TYR A 54 -17.19 11.45 -4.50
C TYR A 54 -15.70 11.11 -4.49
N LEU A 55 -14.97 11.49 -3.45
CA LEU A 55 -13.56 11.14 -3.29
C LEU A 55 -13.35 9.62 -3.22
N SER A 56 -14.21 8.90 -2.50
CA SER A 56 -14.16 7.43 -2.45
C SER A 56 -14.42 6.79 -3.81
N ARG A 57 -15.32 7.36 -4.62
CA ARG A 57 -15.52 6.94 -6.02
C ARG A 57 -14.26 7.18 -6.85
N LEU A 58 -13.63 8.35 -6.74
CA LEU A 58 -12.40 8.65 -7.50
C LEU A 58 -11.25 7.71 -7.12
N ALA A 59 -11.08 7.42 -5.83
CA ALA A 59 -10.07 6.48 -5.35
C ALA A 59 -10.26 5.07 -5.95
N ALA A 60 -11.51 4.58 -5.97
CA ALA A 60 -11.84 3.28 -6.56
C ALA A 60 -11.61 3.23 -8.08
N LEU A 61 -11.97 4.29 -8.80
CA LEU A 61 -11.72 4.39 -10.24
C LEU A 61 -10.22 4.41 -10.54
N LYS A 62 -9.45 5.18 -9.76
CA LYS A 62 -8.00 5.25 -9.88
C LYS A 62 -7.36 3.89 -9.61
N GLU A 63 -7.70 3.25 -8.49
CA GLU A 63 -7.16 1.92 -8.15
C GLU A 63 -7.49 0.87 -9.22
N TYR A 64 -8.73 0.83 -9.70
CA TYR A 64 -9.12 -0.09 -10.78
C TYR A 64 -8.33 0.16 -12.07
N ALA A 65 -8.13 1.43 -12.44
CA ALA A 65 -7.35 1.77 -13.63
C ALA A 65 -5.88 1.34 -13.50
N PHE A 66 -5.27 1.50 -12.32
CA PHE A 66 -3.92 0.99 -12.05
C PHE A 66 -3.87 -0.54 -12.07
N LEU A 67 -4.79 -1.21 -11.37
CA LEU A 67 -4.87 -2.68 -11.35
C LEU A 67 -4.92 -3.25 -12.77
N LYS A 68 -5.79 -2.70 -13.60
CA LYS A 68 -5.91 -3.12 -15.00
C LYS A 68 -4.62 -2.89 -15.79
N ALA A 69 -4.06 -1.69 -15.70
CA ALA A 69 -2.88 -1.31 -16.48
C ALA A 69 -1.60 -2.06 -16.04
N LEU A 70 -1.49 -2.40 -14.75
CA LEU A 70 -0.43 -3.23 -14.19
C LEU A 70 -0.62 -4.71 -14.56
N CYS A 71 -1.85 -5.23 -14.51
CA CYS A 71 -2.17 -6.59 -14.93
C CYS A 71 -1.83 -6.83 -16.42
N GLU A 72 -2.13 -5.87 -17.30
CA GLU A 72 -1.79 -5.93 -18.74
C GLU A 72 -0.27 -5.92 -19.02
N ARG A 73 0.55 -5.62 -18.00
CA ARG A 73 2.02 -5.54 -18.09
C ARG A 73 2.70 -6.63 -17.27
N ASP A 74 1.99 -7.69 -16.90
CA ASP A 74 2.55 -8.81 -16.13
C ASP A 74 3.20 -8.36 -14.81
N TYR A 75 2.59 -7.39 -14.12
CA TYR A 75 2.91 -7.15 -12.72
C TYR A 75 2.20 -8.15 -11.82
N PRO A 76 2.83 -8.57 -10.70
CA PRO A 76 2.17 -9.43 -9.72
C PRO A 76 1.18 -8.60 -8.91
N VAL A 77 -0.04 -8.49 -9.42
CA VAL A 77 -1.17 -7.78 -8.83
C VAL A 77 -2.43 -8.63 -8.93
N PRO A 78 -3.44 -8.42 -8.07
CA PRO A 78 -4.74 -9.09 -8.22
C PRO A 78 -5.34 -8.84 -9.62
N PRO A 79 -5.96 -9.87 -10.26
CA PRO A 79 -6.67 -9.68 -11.51
C PRO A 79 -7.80 -8.65 -11.35
N ALA A 80 -7.82 -7.60 -12.17
CA ALA A 80 -8.88 -6.60 -12.16
C ALA A 80 -10.16 -7.18 -12.77
N VAL A 81 -11.28 -7.16 -12.04
CA VAL A 81 -12.57 -7.65 -12.55
C VAL A 81 -13.44 -6.46 -12.97
N GLU A 82 -13.89 -5.65 -12.01
CA GLU A 82 -14.78 -4.53 -12.31
C GLU A 82 -14.69 -3.43 -11.23
N CYS A 83 -15.16 -2.22 -11.56
CA CYS A 83 -15.32 -1.13 -10.61
C CYS A 83 -16.72 -0.52 -10.72
N ASN A 84 -17.39 -0.37 -9.57
CA ASN A 84 -18.70 0.28 -9.48
C ASN A 84 -18.71 1.28 -8.33
N ARG A 85 -18.80 2.57 -8.68
CA ARG A 85 -18.75 3.70 -7.74
C ARG A 85 -17.46 3.66 -6.91
N HIS A 86 -17.56 3.28 -5.64
CA HIS A 86 -16.48 3.27 -4.66
C HIS A 86 -16.02 1.84 -4.33
N VAL A 87 -16.41 0.87 -5.16
CA VAL A 87 -16.13 -0.55 -4.94
C VAL A 87 -15.33 -1.08 -6.12
N VAL A 88 -14.20 -1.71 -5.81
CA VAL A 88 -13.39 -2.45 -6.79
C VAL A 88 -13.56 -3.94 -6.53
N VAL A 89 -13.85 -4.70 -7.58
CA VAL A 89 -13.89 -6.16 -7.59
C VAL A 89 -12.61 -6.64 -8.27
N MET A 90 -11.89 -7.52 -7.59
CA MET A 90 -10.64 -8.11 -8.07
C MET A 90 -10.56 -9.60 -7.70
N GLY A 91 -9.68 -10.35 -8.37
CA GLY A 91 -9.40 -11.73 -7.99
C GLY A 91 -8.76 -11.81 -6.60
N LEU A 92 -8.92 -12.94 -5.91
CA LEU A 92 -8.19 -13.20 -4.68
C LEU A 92 -6.70 -13.38 -5.02
N ALA A 93 -5.85 -12.52 -4.47
CA ALA A 93 -4.40 -12.69 -4.56
C ALA A 93 -3.95 -13.86 -3.70
N ASP A 94 -2.96 -14.60 -4.19
CA ASP A 94 -2.32 -15.68 -3.47
C ASP A 94 -1.38 -15.13 -2.39
N GLY A 95 -1.33 -15.83 -1.25
CA GLY A 95 -0.50 -15.45 -0.11
C GLY A 95 -1.19 -14.60 0.96
N PHE A 96 -0.39 -14.10 1.89
CA PHE A 96 -0.82 -13.34 3.06
C PHE A 96 0.04 -12.10 3.26
N PRO A 97 -0.45 -11.09 4.02
CA PRO A 97 0.29 -9.84 4.19
C PRO A 97 1.67 -10.04 4.81
N LEU A 98 2.68 -9.40 4.24
CA LEU A 98 4.08 -9.51 4.64
C LEU A 98 4.28 -9.11 6.11
N TYR A 99 3.49 -8.17 6.63
CA TYR A 99 3.54 -7.78 8.05
C TYR A 99 3.27 -8.94 9.02
N GLN A 100 2.59 -10.00 8.59
CA GLN A 100 2.30 -11.18 9.42
C GLN A 100 3.49 -12.15 9.51
N VAL A 101 4.48 -12.01 8.62
CA VAL A 101 5.68 -12.86 8.65
C VAL A 101 6.53 -12.51 9.88
N ARG A 102 6.84 -13.54 10.67
CA ARG A 102 7.71 -13.42 11.87
C ARG A 102 9.12 -13.95 11.62
N LYS A 103 9.25 -14.98 10.78
CA LYS A 103 10.51 -15.63 10.42
C LYS A 103 10.39 -16.15 9.00
N MET A 104 11.51 -16.15 8.29
CA MET A 104 11.68 -16.77 6.98
C MET A 104 13.10 -17.35 6.91
N SER A 105 13.41 -18.13 5.87
CA SER A 105 14.81 -18.53 5.63
C SER A 105 15.57 -17.39 4.95
N ASP A 106 16.90 -17.39 5.07
CA ASP A 106 17.77 -16.37 4.46
C ASP A 106 17.62 -16.32 2.93
N ASP A 107 17.42 -17.48 2.29
CA ASP A 107 17.19 -17.57 0.84
C ASP A 107 15.87 -16.91 0.43
N VAL A 108 14.80 -17.16 1.18
CA VAL A 108 13.48 -16.55 0.93
C VAL A 108 13.54 -15.05 1.20
N ALA A 109 14.18 -14.61 2.29
CA ALA A 109 14.35 -13.19 2.59
C ALA A 109 15.08 -12.46 1.46
N THR A 110 16.19 -13.04 0.99
CA THR A 110 16.97 -12.47 -0.13
C THR A 110 16.12 -12.39 -1.40
N LYS A 111 15.35 -13.44 -1.71
CA LYS A 111 14.43 -13.48 -2.86
C LYS A 111 13.36 -12.39 -2.77
N VAL A 112 12.74 -12.21 -1.61
CA VAL A 112 11.64 -11.26 -1.39
C VAL A 112 12.13 -9.81 -1.41
N ILE A 113 13.25 -9.51 -0.72
CA ILE A 113 13.87 -8.17 -0.75
C ILE A 113 14.21 -7.77 -2.18
N LYS A 114 14.82 -8.68 -2.94
CA LYS A 114 15.18 -8.45 -4.34
C LYS A 114 13.93 -8.17 -5.18
N GLN A 115 12.90 -9.01 -5.09
CA GLN A 115 11.63 -8.79 -5.80
C GLN A 115 10.98 -7.45 -5.44
N ALA A 116 10.96 -7.08 -4.16
CA ALA A 116 10.38 -5.82 -3.71
C ALA A 116 11.07 -4.60 -4.35
N PHE A 117 12.41 -4.57 -4.35
CA PHE A 117 13.15 -3.48 -5.01
C PHE A 117 13.04 -3.52 -6.52
N GLU A 118 13.03 -4.70 -7.13
CA GLU A 118 12.79 -4.85 -8.57
C GLU A 118 11.42 -4.30 -8.97
N LEU A 119 10.37 -4.52 -8.16
CA LEU A 119 9.03 -3.97 -8.39
C LEU A 119 9.01 -2.44 -8.28
N ILE A 120 9.64 -1.86 -7.25
CA ILE A 120 9.78 -0.40 -7.10
C ILE A 120 10.50 0.20 -8.32
N CYS A 121 11.63 -0.40 -8.71
CA CYS A 121 12.40 0.04 -9.88
C CYS A 121 11.58 -0.10 -11.18
N ARG A 122 10.89 -1.22 -11.37
CA ARG A 122 10.07 -1.48 -12.56
C ARG A 122 8.92 -0.48 -12.67
N LEU A 123 8.24 -0.16 -11.56
CA LEU A 123 7.24 0.92 -11.51
C LEU A 123 7.84 2.25 -11.96
N ALA A 124 8.99 2.63 -11.41
CA ALA A 124 9.67 3.88 -11.75
C ALA A 124 10.11 3.92 -13.22
N ALA A 125 10.55 2.80 -13.78
CA ALA A 125 10.89 2.69 -15.20
C ALA A 125 9.67 2.88 -16.12
N HIS A 126 8.46 2.50 -15.65
CA HIS A 126 7.19 2.78 -16.33
C HIS A 126 6.56 4.13 -15.95
N GLY A 127 7.31 5.00 -15.28
CA GLY A 127 6.90 6.36 -14.97
C GLY A 127 6.03 6.51 -13.73
N LEU A 128 5.99 5.50 -12.85
CA LEU A 128 5.16 5.49 -11.65
C LEU A 128 5.93 5.28 -10.35
N ILE A 129 5.34 5.76 -9.26
CA ILE A 129 5.80 5.53 -7.88
C ILE A 129 4.59 5.09 -7.08
N HIS A 130 4.76 4.10 -6.20
CA HIS A 130 3.65 3.51 -5.46
C HIS A 130 3.11 4.46 -4.40
N CYS A 131 4.00 5.17 -3.70
CA CYS A 131 3.69 6.11 -2.63
C CYS A 131 3.03 5.49 -1.39
N ASP A 132 3.04 4.17 -1.25
CA ASP A 132 2.64 3.48 -0.03
C ASP A 132 3.22 2.06 -0.01
N PHE A 133 4.47 1.91 -0.46
CA PHE A 133 5.09 0.60 -0.62
C PHE A 133 5.66 0.12 0.72
N ASN A 134 4.87 -0.64 1.47
CA ASN A 134 5.22 -1.13 2.82
C ASN A 134 4.75 -2.59 3.02
N GLU A 135 5.04 -3.17 4.19
CA GLU A 135 4.71 -4.56 4.52
C GLU A 135 3.21 -4.89 4.62
N PHE A 136 2.34 -3.88 4.65
CA PHE A 136 0.89 -4.07 4.66
C PHE A 136 0.33 -4.20 3.23
N ASN A 137 1.02 -3.60 2.25
CA ASN A 137 0.62 -3.57 0.84
C ASN A 137 1.37 -4.59 -0.03
N LEU A 138 2.13 -5.49 0.60
CA LEU A 138 2.78 -6.63 -0.04
C LEU A 138 2.23 -7.93 0.54
N LEU A 139 1.80 -8.82 -0.35
CA LEU A 139 1.43 -10.19 -0.03
C LEU A 139 2.58 -11.12 -0.44
N ILE A 140 2.81 -12.16 0.35
CA ILE A 140 3.80 -13.20 0.09
C ILE A 140 3.13 -14.57 0.17
N ASN A 141 3.38 -15.42 -0.82
CA ASN A 141 2.92 -16.80 -0.82
C ASN A 141 4.00 -17.77 -0.29
N ASP A 142 3.66 -19.05 -0.20
CA ASP A 142 4.56 -20.07 0.36
C ASP A 142 5.85 -20.28 -0.48
N ASP A 143 5.80 -19.94 -1.77
CA ASP A 143 6.94 -19.99 -2.69
C ASP A 143 7.85 -18.74 -2.58
N GLY A 144 7.46 -17.76 -1.78
CA GLY A 144 8.18 -16.49 -1.60
C GLY A 144 8.03 -15.53 -2.78
N ASP A 145 6.95 -15.64 -3.55
CA ASP A 145 6.59 -14.69 -4.61
C ASP A 145 5.80 -13.52 -4.01
N VAL A 146 6.09 -12.31 -4.49
CA VAL A 146 5.52 -11.06 -3.95
C VAL A 146 4.41 -10.54 -4.85
N THR A 147 3.24 -10.28 -4.28
CA THR A 147 2.11 -9.61 -4.94
C THR A 147 1.85 -8.23 -4.31
N MET A 148 1.75 -7.19 -5.13
CA MET A 148 1.44 -5.83 -4.67
C MET A 148 -0.08 -5.60 -4.62
N ILE A 149 -0.53 -4.80 -3.67
CA ILE A 149 -1.91 -4.33 -3.55
C ILE A 149 -1.96 -2.84 -3.18
N ASP A 150 -3.14 -2.24 -3.30
CA ASP A 150 -3.45 -0.86 -2.87
C ASP A 150 -2.78 0.26 -3.69
N PHE A 151 -3.39 0.59 -4.85
CA PHE A 151 -2.85 1.55 -5.82
C PHE A 151 -3.45 2.98 -5.88
N PRO A 152 -4.36 3.44 -5.00
CA PRO A 152 -4.96 4.77 -5.14
C PRO A 152 -3.96 5.91 -4.91
N GLN A 153 -2.85 5.65 -4.21
CA GLN A 153 -1.84 6.65 -3.84
C GLN A 153 -0.76 6.85 -4.91
N MET A 154 -0.75 6.03 -5.96
CA MET A 154 0.31 6.08 -6.96
C MET A 154 0.38 7.43 -7.68
N VAL A 155 1.60 7.87 -7.96
CA VAL A 155 1.89 9.13 -8.66
C VAL A 155 2.87 8.93 -9.80
N SER A 156 2.98 9.93 -10.67
CA SER A 156 3.99 9.93 -11.74
C SER A 156 5.39 10.26 -11.19
N VAL A 157 6.44 9.69 -11.81
CA VAL A 157 7.84 10.10 -11.59
C VAL A 157 8.13 11.57 -11.93
N GLN A 158 7.23 12.24 -12.65
CA GLN A 158 7.31 13.67 -12.95
C GLN A 158 6.76 14.55 -11.81
N HIS A 159 6.18 13.96 -10.77
CA HIS A 159 5.65 14.70 -9.62
C HIS A 159 6.76 15.49 -8.91
N ARG A 160 6.44 16.67 -8.39
CA ARG A 160 7.41 17.56 -7.69
C ARG A 160 8.17 16.87 -6.55
N ASN A 161 7.49 15.94 -5.87
CA ASN A 161 8.00 15.19 -4.73
C ASN A 161 8.39 13.74 -5.08
N ALA A 162 8.50 13.40 -6.37
CA ALA A 162 8.75 12.04 -6.84
C ALA A 162 9.94 11.37 -6.13
N ARG A 163 11.08 12.07 -6.02
CA ARG A 163 12.26 11.58 -5.30
C ARG A 163 11.94 11.18 -3.86
N MET A 164 11.24 12.05 -3.13
CA MET A 164 10.89 11.80 -1.73
C MET A 164 10.00 10.56 -1.59
N TYR A 165 9.01 10.39 -2.47
CA TYR A 165 8.14 9.21 -2.41
C TYR A 165 8.87 7.92 -2.78
N PHE A 166 9.73 7.94 -3.80
CA PHE A 166 10.54 6.78 -4.17
C PHE A 166 11.48 6.37 -3.03
N ASP A 167 12.21 7.34 -2.47
CA ASP A 167 13.16 7.07 -1.38
C ASP A 167 12.40 6.57 -0.13
N ARG A 168 11.17 7.04 0.12
CA ARG A 168 10.30 6.53 1.18
C ARG A 168 9.87 5.09 0.94
N ASP A 169 9.43 4.75 -0.27
CA ASP A 169 9.03 3.38 -0.63
C ASP A 169 10.20 2.40 -0.43
N VAL A 170 11.41 2.78 -0.87
CA VAL A 170 12.64 2.01 -0.65
C VAL A 170 12.97 1.87 0.85
N PHE A 171 12.88 2.98 1.59
CA PHE A 171 13.16 2.99 3.03
C PHE A 171 12.19 2.12 3.82
N SER A 172 10.90 2.15 3.50
CA SER A 172 9.88 1.34 4.19
C SER A 172 10.17 -0.15 4.08
N VAL A 173 10.52 -0.63 2.87
CA VAL A 173 10.95 -2.02 2.65
C VAL A 173 12.21 -2.32 3.45
N ALA A 174 13.25 -1.49 3.32
CA ALA A 174 14.51 -1.73 4.00
C ALA A 174 14.33 -1.79 5.53
N LYS A 175 13.60 -0.83 6.09
CA LYS A 175 13.28 -0.72 7.52
C LYS A 175 12.56 -1.98 8.02
N PHE A 176 11.59 -2.51 7.27
CA PHE A 176 10.86 -3.72 7.65
C PHE A 176 11.82 -4.92 7.79
N PHE A 177 12.64 -5.18 6.78
CA PHE A 177 13.56 -6.33 6.80
C PHE A 177 14.67 -6.18 7.83
N GLU A 178 15.22 -4.98 8.03
CA GLU A 178 16.27 -4.73 9.00
C GLU A 178 15.76 -4.76 10.45
N ARG A 179 14.67 -4.06 10.75
CA ARG A 179 14.19 -3.90 12.13
C ARG A 179 13.36 -5.07 12.62
N LYS A 180 12.47 -5.61 11.77
CA LYS A 180 11.50 -6.63 12.19
C LYS A 180 12.04 -8.04 12.00
N LEU A 181 12.77 -8.27 10.92
CA LEU A 181 13.24 -9.60 10.54
C LEU A 181 14.75 -9.81 10.74
N GLY A 182 15.51 -8.74 11.01
CA GLY A 182 16.95 -8.80 11.29
C GLY A 182 17.83 -9.10 10.08
N TYR A 183 17.32 -8.91 8.85
CA TYR A 183 18.09 -9.11 7.63
C TYR A 183 18.84 -7.85 7.24
N ARG A 184 20.10 -8.00 6.84
CA ARG A 184 20.88 -6.89 6.32
C ARG A 184 20.46 -6.58 4.90
N VAL A 185 19.95 -5.39 4.67
CA VAL A 185 19.62 -4.92 3.33
C VAL A 185 20.86 -4.28 2.72
N THR A 186 21.36 -4.89 1.64
CA THR A 186 22.48 -4.35 0.87
C THR A 186 22.00 -4.05 -0.55
N ASN A 187 22.40 -2.91 -1.11
CA ASN A 187 22.02 -2.44 -2.46
C ASN A 187 20.56 -1.96 -2.61
N ALA A 188 20.10 -1.12 -1.68
CA ALA A 188 18.85 -0.39 -1.88
C ALA A 188 18.97 0.56 -3.09
N PRO A 189 18.00 0.57 -4.03
CA PRO A 189 18.08 1.41 -5.21
C PRO A 189 17.91 2.88 -4.86
N THR A 190 18.50 3.77 -5.66
CA THR A 190 18.32 5.22 -5.52
C THR A 190 17.52 5.79 -6.67
N PHE A 191 16.74 6.84 -6.40
CA PHE A 191 15.92 7.49 -7.43
C PHE A 191 16.77 8.00 -8.62
N GLU A 192 17.92 8.61 -8.34
CA GLU A 192 18.80 9.17 -9.38
C GLU A 192 19.36 8.08 -10.31
N GLU A 193 19.84 6.98 -9.73
CA GLU A 193 20.31 5.83 -10.50
C GLU A 193 19.20 5.25 -11.37
N GLN A 194 18.02 5.06 -10.80
CA GLN A 194 16.91 4.46 -11.53
C GLN A 194 16.41 5.35 -12.67
N MET A 195 16.37 6.67 -12.47
CA MET A 195 16.02 7.61 -13.53
C MET A 195 17.10 7.67 -14.63
N ARG A 196 18.38 7.50 -14.29
CA ARG A 196 19.45 7.37 -15.29
C ARG A 196 19.25 6.11 -16.13
N LEU A 197 19.05 4.96 -15.49
CA LEU A 197 18.82 3.67 -16.16
C LEU A 197 17.59 3.70 -17.07
N ALA A 198 16.48 4.30 -16.60
CA ALA A 198 15.26 4.44 -17.39
C ALA A 198 15.48 5.29 -18.66
N ARG A 199 16.26 6.38 -18.57
CA ARG A 199 16.59 7.22 -19.74
C ARG A 199 17.49 6.49 -20.73
N GLU A 200 18.47 5.73 -20.25
CA GLU A 200 19.36 4.93 -21.09
C GLU A 200 18.58 3.84 -21.85
N ALA A 201 17.69 3.11 -21.16
CA ALA A 201 16.82 2.12 -21.77
C ALA A 201 15.88 2.74 -22.81
N ALA A 202 15.28 3.90 -22.51
CA ALA A 202 14.41 4.61 -23.45
C ALA A 202 15.18 5.09 -24.70
N ALA A 203 16.42 5.57 -24.54
CA ALA A 203 17.27 5.97 -25.65
C ALA A 203 17.66 4.78 -26.55
N GLN A 204 17.95 3.63 -25.96
CA GLN A 204 18.25 2.39 -26.69
C GLN A 204 17.02 1.90 -27.47
N ALA A 205 15.86 1.83 -26.83
CA ALA A 205 14.61 1.44 -27.50
C ALA A 205 14.29 2.36 -28.69
N ALA A 206 14.48 3.68 -28.53
CA ALA A 206 14.28 4.63 -29.61
C ALA A 206 15.26 4.44 -30.78
N ALA A 207 16.52 4.08 -30.49
CA ALA A 207 17.52 3.78 -31.52
C ALA A 207 17.20 2.50 -32.31
N GLU A 208 16.53 1.53 -31.67
CA GLU A 208 16.11 0.26 -32.27
C GLU A 208 14.75 0.34 -32.99
N GLY A 209 14.17 1.53 -33.12
CA GLY A 209 12.85 1.72 -33.74
C GLY A 209 11.68 1.25 -32.88
N GLY A 210 11.93 0.95 -31.60
CA GLY A 210 10.91 0.69 -30.60
C GLY A 210 10.13 1.95 -30.26
N GLY A 211 8.82 1.79 -30.07
CA GLY A 211 7.98 2.86 -29.52
C GLY A 211 8.43 3.25 -28.11
N SER A 212 8.20 4.52 -27.74
CA SER A 212 8.41 5.02 -26.37
C SER A 212 7.93 3.99 -25.35
N ALA A 213 8.76 3.68 -24.34
CA ALA A 213 8.34 2.98 -23.13
C ALA A 213 6.98 3.56 -22.71
N ASP A 214 5.96 2.72 -22.75
CA ASP A 214 4.57 3.13 -22.73
C ASP A 214 4.25 3.63 -21.31
N ASP A 215 4.39 4.95 -21.16
CA ASP A 215 4.16 5.70 -19.94
C ASP A 215 2.80 5.32 -19.36
N LEU A 216 2.79 4.57 -18.25
CA LEU A 216 1.56 4.06 -17.66
C LEU A 216 0.64 5.23 -17.26
N SER A 217 1.22 6.40 -16.99
CA SER A 217 0.48 7.64 -16.75
C SER A 217 -0.35 8.12 -17.96
N ARG A 218 0.09 7.83 -19.20
CA ARG A 218 -0.72 8.08 -20.41
C ARG A 218 -1.91 7.15 -20.52
N SER A 219 -1.75 5.85 -20.23
CA SER A 219 -2.86 4.90 -20.25
C SER A 219 -3.93 5.26 -19.21
N LEU A 220 -3.51 5.73 -18.03
CA LEU A 220 -4.41 6.20 -16.99
C LEU A 220 -5.19 7.46 -17.40
N ARG A 221 -4.54 8.43 -18.07
CA ARG A 221 -5.23 9.59 -18.66
C ARG A 221 -6.26 9.18 -19.71
N ALA A 222 -6.00 8.11 -20.46
CA ALA A 222 -6.92 7.57 -21.46
C ALA A 222 -8.12 6.82 -20.86
N SER A 223 -8.04 6.38 -19.59
CA SER A 223 -9.12 5.65 -18.89
C SER A 223 -10.34 6.51 -18.52
N GLY A 224 -10.32 7.81 -18.85
CA GLY A 224 -11.39 8.75 -18.53
C GLY A 224 -11.23 9.44 -17.16
N PHE A 225 -10.08 9.28 -16.52
CA PHE A 225 -9.70 9.99 -15.31
C PHE A 225 -9.12 11.36 -15.68
N SER A 226 -9.87 12.43 -15.39
CA SER A 226 -9.49 13.78 -15.79
C SER A 226 -8.32 14.32 -14.96
N HIS A 227 -7.61 15.32 -15.50
CA HIS A 227 -6.53 16.00 -14.79
C HIS A 227 -7.01 16.64 -13.48
N GLU A 228 -8.22 17.21 -13.48
CA GLU A 228 -8.82 17.83 -12.29
C GLU A 228 -9.14 16.79 -11.21
N GLU A 229 -9.64 15.61 -11.58
CA GLU A 229 -9.87 14.50 -10.65
C GLU A 229 -8.55 13.98 -10.06
N GLN A 230 -7.48 13.96 -10.86
CA GLN A 230 -6.14 13.60 -10.39
C GLN A 230 -5.59 14.62 -9.38
N GLU A 231 -5.61 15.91 -9.70
CA GLU A 231 -5.17 16.97 -8.78
C GLU A 231 -6.00 16.99 -7.49
N THR A 232 -7.32 16.76 -7.59
CA THR A 232 -8.21 16.68 -6.43
C THR A 232 -7.79 15.56 -5.49
N LEU A 233 -7.45 14.39 -6.03
CA LEU A 233 -7.01 13.27 -5.22
C LEU A 233 -5.60 13.52 -4.66
N GLU A 234 -4.65 13.99 -5.47
CA GLU A 234 -3.29 14.32 -5.02
C GLU A 234 -3.30 15.34 -3.86
N HIS A 235 -4.15 16.36 -3.93
CA HIS A 235 -4.33 17.31 -2.82
C HIS A 235 -4.88 16.65 -1.55
N TYR A 236 -5.81 15.69 -1.68
CA TYR A 236 -6.29 14.93 -0.52
C TYR A 236 -5.17 14.10 0.11
N VAL A 237 -4.35 13.43 -0.71
CA VAL A 237 -3.24 12.61 -0.24
C VAL A 237 -2.20 13.46 0.48
N ASP A 238 -1.81 14.58 -0.11
CA ASP A 238 -0.86 15.51 0.51
C ASP A 238 -1.39 16.09 1.85
N GLN A 239 -2.70 16.35 1.94
CA GLN A 239 -3.31 17.00 3.10
C GLN A 239 -3.68 16.03 4.23
N TYR A 240 -4.11 14.81 3.90
CA TYR A 240 -4.73 13.87 4.84
C TYR A 240 -4.12 12.48 4.81
N GLY A 241 -3.31 12.13 3.80
CA GLY A 241 -2.70 10.81 3.68
C GLY A 241 -1.66 10.52 4.78
N ASN A 242 -1.13 11.56 5.44
CA ASN A 242 -0.03 11.43 6.40
C ASN A 242 -0.43 11.53 7.89
N ASP A 243 -1.69 11.87 8.21
CA ASP A 243 -2.19 12.03 9.59
C ASP A 243 -2.28 10.68 10.37
N GLY A 244 -1.79 9.58 9.79
CA GLY A 244 -1.97 8.22 10.29
C GLY A 244 -0.73 7.48 10.78
N ASP A 245 0.48 7.97 10.55
CA ASP A 245 1.72 7.25 10.87
C ASP A 245 2.35 7.65 12.22
N GLU A 246 1.91 8.74 12.84
CA GLU A 246 2.44 9.20 14.13
C GLU A 246 1.87 8.47 15.37
N ALA A 247 1.05 7.42 15.18
CA ALA A 247 0.37 6.74 16.28
C ALA A 247 0.92 5.35 16.67
N GLU A 248 2.00 4.87 16.04
CA GLU A 248 2.53 3.51 16.30
C GLU A 248 3.95 3.44 16.88
N ASP A 249 4.53 4.54 17.36
CA ASP A 249 5.68 4.44 18.28
C ASP A 249 5.22 4.53 19.74
N VAL A 250 5.74 3.61 20.56
CA VAL A 250 5.45 3.35 21.99
C VAL A 250 4.28 2.40 22.30
N ARG A 251 4.41 1.14 21.86
CA ARG A 251 4.18 0.00 22.77
C ARG A 251 5.35 -0.98 22.61
N SER A 252 6.49 -0.62 23.20
CA SER A 252 7.53 -1.61 23.52
C SER A 252 6.95 -2.60 24.51
N ALA A 253 7.12 -3.88 24.20
CA ALA A 253 6.81 -4.99 25.07
C ALA A 253 7.69 -4.92 26.32
N ASP A 254 7.08 -4.62 27.46
CA ASP A 254 7.55 -5.06 28.78
C ASP A 254 6.38 -5.84 29.37
N ASP A 255 6.39 -7.15 29.15
CA ASP A 255 5.50 -8.13 29.78
C ASP A 255 6.43 -9.18 30.42
N GLU A 256 7.17 -8.73 31.42
CA GLU A 256 7.81 -9.58 32.42
C GLU A 256 7.37 -9.04 33.79
N ASP A 257 6.35 -9.65 34.38
CA ASP A 257 6.21 -9.82 35.84
C ASP A 257 4.97 -10.68 36.13
N ALA A 258 5.14 -11.99 35.98
CA ALA A 258 4.23 -12.99 36.52
C ALA A 258 4.96 -13.80 37.61
N GLU A 259 5.30 -13.15 38.72
CA GLU A 259 5.58 -13.83 39.99
C GLU A 259 4.60 -13.34 41.06
N GLY A 260 3.39 -13.91 41.01
CA GLY A 260 2.40 -13.82 42.07
C GLY A 260 2.77 -14.79 43.21
N ASN A 261 3.44 -14.23 44.21
CA ASN A 261 3.79 -14.78 45.51
C ASN A 261 2.69 -15.68 46.12
N LEU A 262 3.00 -16.96 46.32
CA LEU A 262 2.27 -17.88 47.18
C LEU A 262 2.90 -17.84 48.57
N GLU A 263 2.34 -17.05 49.49
CA GLU A 263 2.55 -17.27 50.92
C GLU A 263 1.24 -17.18 51.70
N ALA A 264 1.06 -18.22 52.51
CA ALA A 264 -0.04 -18.46 53.42
C ALA A 264 0.07 -17.60 54.69
N ALA A 265 -1.08 -17.24 55.27
CA ALA A 265 -1.42 -17.41 56.70
C ALA A 265 -2.55 -16.47 57.11
N GLY A 266 -3.51 -16.98 57.87
CA GLY A 266 -4.57 -16.19 58.48
C GLY A 266 -5.75 -17.03 58.93
N GLU A 267 -5.51 -17.96 59.86
CA GLU A 267 -6.53 -18.46 60.78
C GLU A 267 -7.13 -17.27 61.55
N ASP A 268 -8.46 -17.28 61.75
CA ASP A 268 -9.15 -16.95 63.02
C ASP A 268 -10.62 -16.59 62.73
N ALA A 269 -11.52 -17.52 63.07
CA ALA A 269 -12.92 -17.20 63.37
C ALA A 269 -13.54 -18.32 64.23
N GLU A 270 -13.31 -18.22 65.54
CA GLU A 270 -14.18 -18.85 66.54
C GLU A 270 -15.53 -18.10 66.62
N GLY A 271 -16.62 -18.88 66.67
CA GLY A 271 -17.74 -18.71 67.60
C GLY A 271 -18.66 -17.49 67.49
N ASN A 272 -19.86 -17.67 66.94
CA ASN A 272 -21.11 -17.87 67.71
C ASN A 272 -22.27 -18.22 66.79
#